data_AF-A0A1M5PH09-F1
#
_entry.id   AF-A0A1M5PH09-F1
#
_cell.length_a   1.000
_cell.length_b   1.000
_cell.length_c   1.000
_cell.angle_alpha   90.00
_cell.angle_beta   90.00
_cell.angle_gamma   90.00
#
_symmetry.space_group_name_H-M   'P 1'
#
loop_
_entity.id
_entity.type
_entity.pdbx_description
1 polymer ?
#
loop_
_entity_poly.entity_id
_entity_poly.type
_entity_poly.pdbx_seq_one_letter_code
_entity_poly.pdbx_strand_id
1 'polypeptide(L)'
;MKNWKIGKKLAVSFIILIGLAAFGNFYAISNLNKAGQLNQELFEGPYQLTNQSMGVRRDLVTIARNIGRSIIEKDEVEARKHALDAFDSLDQRINVITKSLGGETDLTREFKESIKNYKSSCEEVFTAISKGEYNRASEIANELYKMQKPAEKNLIAK
;
A
#
# COMPACT_ATOMS: atom_id res chain seq x y z
N MET A 1 30.04 -0.47 -56.33
CA MET A 1 31.16 -1.30 -55.83
C MET A 1 31.95 -2.07 -56.92
N LYS A 2 31.68 -1.88 -58.22
CA LYS A 2 32.29 -2.74 -59.27
C LYS A 2 33.80 -2.47 -59.49
N ASN A 3 34.29 -1.24 -59.26
CA ASN A 3 35.66 -0.81 -59.61
C ASN A 3 36.55 -0.42 -58.41
N TRP A 4 36.27 -0.91 -57.19
CA TRP A 4 37.07 -0.58 -56.00
C TRP A 4 38.13 -1.65 -55.68
N LYS A 5 39.33 -1.22 -55.24
CA LYS A 5 40.38 -2.13 -54.73
C LYS A 5 39.85 -2.93 -53.53
N ILE A 6 40.28 -4.18 -53.39
CA ILE A 6 39.73 -5.15 -52.43
C ILE A 6 39.75 -4.63 -50.98
N GLY A 7 40.83 -3.96 -50.56
CA GLY A 7 40.94 -3.38 -49.22
C GLY A 7 39.92 -2.27 -48.93
N LYS A 8 39.53 -1.49 -49.94
CA LYS A 8 38.51 -0.43 -49.79
C LYS A 8 37.10 -1.02 -49.67
N LYS A 9 36.84 -2.17 -50.29
CA LYS A 9 35.58 -2.91 -50.13
C LYS A 9 35.47 -3.49 -48.71
N LEU A 10 36.54 -4.12 -48.22
CA LEU A 10 36.60 -4.71 -46.88
C LEU A 10 36.42 -3.65 -45.78
N ALA A 11 37.13 -2.52 -45.89
CA ALA A 11 37.00 -1.42 -44.93
C ALA A 11 35.58 -0.85 -44.86
N VAL A 12 34.91 -0.70 -46.00
CA VAL A 12 33.53 -0.18 -46.05
C VAL A 12 32.54 -1.17 -45.44
N SER A 13 32.67 -2.47 -45.73
CA SER A 13 31.86 -3.50 -45.07
C SER A 13 32.07 -3.52 -43.56
N PHE A 14 33.31 -3.34 -43.10
CA PHE A 14 33.63 -3.28 -41.68
C PHE A 14 33.03 -2.04 -40.99
N ILE A 15 33.10 -0.87 -41.62
CA ILE A 15 32.47 0.36 -41.12
C ILE A 15 30.95 0.21 -41.02
N ILE A 16 30.31 -0.41 -42.02
CA ILE A 16 28.87 -0.71 -42.00
C ILE A 16 28.55 -1.62 -40.81
N LEU A 17 29.37 -2.64 -40.56
CA LEU A 17 29.16 -3.59 -39.46
C LEU A 17 29.33 -2.93 -38.08
N ILE A 18 30.34 -2.07 -37.92
CA ILE A 18 30.49 -1.24 -36.71
C ILE A 18 29.29 -0.31 -36.55
N GLY A 19 28.82 0.32 -37.63
CA GLY A 19 27.63 1.16 -37.62
C GLY A 19 26.41 0.38 -37.11
N LEU A 20 26.11 -0.78 -37.69
CA LEU A 20 25.01 -1.64 -37.24
C LEU A 20 25.16 -2.05 -35.77
N ALA A 21 26.36 -2.42 -35.33
CA ALA A 21 26.62 -2.77 -33.94
C ALA A 21 26.40 -1.58 -33.01
N ALA A 22 26.89 -0.39 -33.36
CA ALA A 22 26.70 0.83 -32.58
C ALA A 22 25.21 1.22 -32.47
N PHE A 23 24.47 1.16 -33.58
CA PHE A 23 23.02 1.40 -33.58
C PHE A 23 22.26 0.38 -32.72
N GLY A 24 22.61 -0.91 -32.81
CA GLY A 24 22.00 -1.95 -31.99
C GLY A 24 22.23 -1.72 -30.49
N ASN A 25 23.47 -1.40 -30.11
CA ASN A 25 23.80 -1.08 -28.72
C ASN A 25 23.09 0.19 -28.24
N PHE A 26 23.03 1.24 -29.05
CA PHE A 26 22.30 2.46 -28.72
C PHE A 26 20.80 2.21 -28.51
N TYR A 27 20.19 1.41 -29.39
CA TYR A 27 18.78 1.02 -29.28
C TYR A 27 18.52 0.19 -28.01
N ALA A 28 19.40 -0.76 -27.71
CA ALA A 28 19.34 -1.54 -26.46
C ALA A 28 19.42 -0.65 -25.21
N ILE A 29 20.38 0.29 -25.16
CA ILE A 29 20.52 1.23 -24.04
C ILE A 29 19.27 2.12 -23.92
N SER A 30 18.76 2.64 -25.04
CA SER A 30 17.54 3.46 -25.06
C SER A 30 16.33 2.70 -24.50
N ASN A 31 16.15 1.44 -24.89
CA ASN A 31 15.06 0.61 -24.38
C ASN A 31 15.25 0.21 -22.91
N LEU A 32 16.48 -0.05 -22.47
CA LEU A 32 16.78 -0.29 -21.05
C LEU A 32 16.47 0.93 -20.19
N ASN A 33 16.83 2.13 -20.65
CA ASN A 33 16.50 3.36 -19.94
C ASN A 33 14.99 3.59 -19.86
N LYS A 34 14.25 3.36 -20.96
CA LYS A 34 12.78 3.41 -20.95
C LYS A 34 12.18 2.39 -19.99
N ALA A 35 12.67 1.15 -20.02
CA ALA A 35 12.23 0.11 -19.09
C ALA A 35 12.52 0.49 -17.62
N GLY A 36 13.67 1.11 -17.35
CA GLY A 36 14.01 1.64 -16.03
C GLY A 36 13.04 2.73 -15.57
N GLN A 37 12.66 3.66 -16.45
CA GLN A 37 11.67 4.71 -16.15
C GLN A 37 10.28 4.14 -15.88
N LEU A 38 9.79 3.26 -16.75
CA LEU A 38 8.51 2.54 -16.56
C LEU A 38 8.49 1.76 -15.25
N ASN A 39 9.60 1.10 -14.91
CA ASN A 39 9.75 0.37 -13.66
C ASN A 39 9.65 1.32 -12.45
N GLN A 40 10.34 2.46 -12.52
CA GLN A 40 10.27 3.49 -11.47
C GLN A 40 8.84 4.03 -11.30
N GLU A 41 8.14 4.35 -12.39
CA GLU A 41 6.74 4.80 -12.35
C GLU A 41 5.79 3.76 -11.73
N LEU A 42 5.98 2.48 -12.04
CA LEU A 42 5.19 1.39 -11.46
C LEU A 42 5.44 1.21 -9.96
N PHE A 43 6.71 1.27 -9.54
CA PHE A 43 7.10 1.07 -8.15
C PHE A 43 6.74 2.27 -7.26
N GLU A 44 6.98 3.50 -7.72
CA GLU A 44 6.73 4.72 -6.95
C GLU A 44 5.26 5.14 -6.95
N GLY A 45 4.46 4.73 -7.95
CA GLY A 45 3.03 5.04 -8.01
C GLY A 45 2.13 3.89 -7.55
N PRO A 46 1.63 3.04 -8.48
CA PRO A 46 0.60 2.04 -8.18
C PRO A 46 1.01 0.98 -7.14
N TYR A 47 2.27 0.56 -7.14
CA TYR A 47 2.74 -0.47 -6.21
C TYR A 47 2.80 0.04 -4.77
N GLN A 48 3.34 1.25 -4.57
CA GLN A 48 3.37 1.88 -3.26
C GLN A 48 1.95 2.08 -2.71
N LEU A 49 1.03 2.59 -3.54
CA LEU A 49 -0.38 2.75 -3.16
C LEU A 49 -1.00 1.41 -2.73
N THR A 50 -0.83 0.37 -3.53
CA THR A 50 -1.33 -0.98 -3.22
C THR A 50 -0.77 -1.51 -1.90
N ASN A 51 0.54 -1.38 -1.68
CA ASN A 51 1.19 -1.83 -0.45
C ASN A 51 0.68 -1.07 0.78
N GLN A 52 0.47 0.25 0.67
CA GLN A 52 -0.11 1.04 1.75
C GLN A 52 -1.57 0.65 2.02
N SER A 53 -2.40 0.46 0.99
CA SER A 53 -3.79 0.02 1.16
C SER A 53 -3.89 -1.36 1.82
N MET A 54 -3.02 -2.31 1.42
CA MET A 54 -2.94 -3.62 2.08
C MET A 54 -2.46 -3.50 3.53
N GLY A 55 -1.52 -2.59 3.80
CA GLY A 55 -1.08 -2.25 5.14
C GLY A 55 -2.22 -1.71 6.01
N VAL A 56 -3.06 -0.81 5.49
CA VAL A 56 -4.25 -0.29 6.17
C VAL A 56 -5.20 -1.43 6.55
N ARG A 57 -5.50 -2.34 5.62
CA ARG A 57 -6.34 -3.51 5.92
C ARG A 57 -5.75 -4.37 7.03
N ARG A 58 -4.45 -4.65 6.98
CA ARG A 58 -3.73 -5.42 8.00
C ARG A 58 -3.82 -4.75 9.38
N ASP A 59 -3.66 -3.43 9.43
CA ASP A 59 -3.70 -2.67 10.67
C ASP A 59 -5.11 -2.69 11.29
N LEU A 60 -6.16 -2.51 10.48
CA LEU A 60 -7.55 -2.65 10.92
C LEU A 60 -7.86 -4.04 11.49
N VAL A 61 -7.42 -5.11 10.83
CA VAL A 61 -7.58 -6.49 11.32
C VAL A 61 -6.80 -6.70 12.63
N THR A 62 -5.62 -6.11 12.75
CA THR A 62 -4.80 -6.20 13.96
C THR A 62 -5.48 -5.52 15.14
N ILE A 63 -6.08 -4.35 14.92
CA ILE A 63 -6.87 -3.63 15.94
C ILE A 63 -8.06 -4.49 16.38
N ALA A 64 -8.87 -4.97 15.43
CA ALA A 64 -10.04 -5.80 15.75
C ALA A 64 -9.67 -7.08 16.53
N ARG A 65 -8.56 -7.73 16.19
CA ARG A 65 -8.04 -8.90 16.91
C ARG A 65 -7.64 -8.57 18.33
N ASN A 66 -6.92 -7.46 18.55
CA ASN A 66 -6.52 -7.07 19.89
C ASN A 66 -7.72 -6.65 20.75
N ILE A 67 -8.75 -6.04 20.17
CA ILE A 67 -10.02 -5.81 20.87
C ILE A 67 -10.65 -7.14 21.31
N GLY A 68 -10.80 -8.10 20.40
CA GLY A 68 -11.34 -9.42 20.75
C GLY A 68 -10.50 -10.12 21.83
N ARG A 69 -9.18 -10.05 21.70
CA ARG A 69 -8.23 -10.57 22.69
C ARG A 69 -8.43 -9.94 24.06
N SER A 70 -8.56 -8.61 24.13
CA SER A 70 -8.75 -7.90 25.40
C SER A 70 -10.03 -8.32 26.14
N ILE A 71 -11.08 -8.66 25.39
CA ILE A 71 -12.35 -9.14 25.95
C ILE A 71 -12.21 -10.59 26.46
N ILE A 72 -11.60 -11.47 25.66
CA ILE A 72 -11.48 -12.90 25.95
C ILE A 72 -10.48 -13.17 27.08
N GLU A 73 -9.30 -12.57 26.96
CA GLU A 73 -8.17 -12.79 27.89
C GLU A 73 -8.21 -11.86 29.09
N LYS A 74 -9.11 -10.87 29.10
CA LYS A 74 -9.21 -9.84 30.14
C LYS A 74 -7.90 -9.07 30.35
N ASP A 75 -7.19 -8.86 29.24
CA ASP A 75 -5.94 -8.12 29.18
C ASP A 75 -6.17 -6.86 28.34
N GLU A 76 -6.49 -5.75 28.99
CA GLU A 76 -6.61 -4.46 28.31
C GLU A 76 -5.25 -3.82 28.05
N VAL A 77 -4.23 -4.09 28.86
CA VAL A 77 -2.98 -3.31 28.84
C VAL A 77 -2.15 -3.63 27.59
N GLU A 78 -1.79 -4.89 27.37
CA GLU A 78 -0.97 -5.26 26.21
C GLU A 78 -1.78 -5.22 24.92
N ALA A 79 -3.06 -5.61 24.97
CA ALA A 79 -3.93 -5.53 23.81
C ALA A 79 -4.16 -4.08 23.35
N ARG A 80 -4.34 -3.14 24.28
CA ARG A 80 -4.47 -1.71 23.95
C ARG A 80 -3.19 -1.16 23.35
N LYS A 81 -2.02 -1.49 23.91
CA LYS A 81 -0.73 -1.08 23.36
C LYS A 81 -0.57 -1.54 21.91
N HIS A 82 -0.82 -2.82 21.62
CA HIS A 82 -0.75 -3.33 20.25
C HIS A 82 -1.77 -2.71 19.30
N ALA A 83 -2.97 -2.38 19.79
CA ALA A 83 -3.97 -1.67 18.99
C ALA A 83 -3.50 -0.23 18.69
N LEU A 84 -2.92 0.48 19.65
CA LEU A 84 -2.39 1.83 19.47
C LEU A 84 -1.23 1.87 18.48
N ASP A 85 -0.29 0.93 18.57
CA ASP A 85 0.81 0.79 17.59
C ASP A 85 0.26 0.59 16.16
N ALA A 86 -0.82 -0.19 16.03
CA ALA A 86 -1.48 -0.40 14.74
C ALA A 86 -2.22 0.86 14.24
N PHE A 87 -2.82 1.65 15.13
CA PHE A 87 -3.40 2.96 14.78
C PHE A 87 -2.33 3.94 14.27
N ASP A 88 -1.18 4.00 14.94
CA ASP A 88 -0.09 4.90 14.55
C ASP A 88 0.49 4.49 13.18
N SER A 89 0.65 3.19 12.93
CA SER A 89 0.99 2.65 11.60
C SER A 89 -0.05 3.07 10.57
N LEU A 90 -1.33 2.91 10.87
CA LEU A 90 -2.43 3.21 9.96
C LEU A 90 -2.48 4.71 9.60
N ASP A 91 -2.26 5.61 10.56
CA ASP A 91 -2.14 7.05 10.31
C ASP A 91 -0.96 7.38 9.38
N GLN A 92 0.20 6.75 9.59
CA GLN A 92 1.36 6.92 8.71
C GLN A 92 1.06 6.47 7.28
N ARG A 93 0.40 5.33 7.11
CA ARG A 93 0.04 4.80 5.79
C ARG A 93 -0.94 5.71 5.06
N ILE A 94 -1.92 6.26 5.76
CA ILE A 94 -2.88 7.19 5.17
C ILE A 94 -2.20 8.46 4.71
N ASN A 95 -1.26 8.98 5.50
CA ASN A 95 -0.48 10.14 5.07
C ASN A 95 0.33 9.86 3.80
N VAL A 96 0.86 8.65 3.62
CA VAL A 96 1.51 8.24 2.37
C VAL A 96 0.49 8.18 1.23
N ILE A 97 -0.67 7.55 1.43
CA ILE A 97 -1.75 7.48 0.44
C ILE A 97 -2.20 8.89 0.01
N THR A 98 -2.45 9.78 0.97
CA THR A 98 -2.82 11.19 0.71
C THR A 98 -1.77 11.89 -0.14
N LYS A 99 -0.48 11.72 0.17
CA LYS A 99 0.60 12.32 -0.64
C LYS A 99 0.66 11.74 -2.05
N SER A 100 0.52 10.43 -2.20
CA SER A 100 0.49 9.75 -3.51
C SER A 100 -0.70 10.18 -4.38
N LEU A 101 -1.81 10.60 -3.77
CA LEU A 101 -2.98 11.14 -4.47
C LEU A 101 -2.86 12.64 -4.81
N GLY A 102 -1.71 13.27 -4.53
CA GLY A 102 -1.49 14.69 -4.79
C GLY A 102 -2.00 15.63 -3.70
N GLY A 103 -2.40 15.11 -2.53
CA GLY A 103 -2.86 15.91 -1.40
C GLY A 103 -4.15 15.39 -0.77
N GLU A 104 -4.71 16.20 0.12
CA GLU A 104 -5.95 15.88 0.82
C GLU A 104 -7.14 15.97 -0.13
N THR A 105 -7.87 14.86 -0.23
CA THR A 105 -9.13 14.72 -0.96
C THR A 105 -10.27 14.48 0.04
N ASP A 106 -11.52 14.69 -0.37
CA ASP A 106 -12.69 14.36 0.44
C ASP A 106 -12.67 12.91 0.92
N LEU A 107 -12.30 11.97 0.05
CA LEU A 107 -12.17 10.56 0.41
C LEU A 107 -11.13 10.34 1.52
N THR A 108 -9.95 10.95 1.40
CA THR A 108 -8.91 10.79 2.43
C THR A 108 -9.27 11.47 3.75
N ARG A 109 -10.00 12.59 3.69
CA ARG A 109 -10.49 13.32 4.87
C ARG A 109 -11.56 12.49 5.60
N GLU A 110 -12.57 12.01 4.89
CA GLU A 110 -13.61 11.12 5.43
C GLU A 110 -13.02 9.83 6.01
N PHE A 111 -12.00 9.28 5.36
CA PHE A 111 -11.31 8.09 5.86
C PHE A 111 -10.58 8.37 7.18
N LYS A 112 -9.81 9.47 7.27
CA LYS A 112 -9.16 9.90 8.52
C LYS A 112 -10.18 10.14 9.65
N GLU A 113 -11.29 10.80 9.34
CA GLU A 113 -12.38 11.02 10.31
C GLU A 113 -12.98 9.69 10.79
N SER A 114 -13.24 8.77 9.88
CA SER A 114 -13.77 7.44 10.21
C SER A 114 -12.83 6.65 11.13
N ILE A 115 -11.52 6.75 10.90
CA ILE A 115 -10.51 6.11 11.75
C ILE A 115 -10.41 6.75 13.12
N LYS A 116 -10.48 8.08 13.20
CA LYS A 116 -10.50 8.80 14.47
C LYS A 116 -11.71 8.35 15.31
N ASN A 117 -12.88 8.24 14.68
CA ASN A 117 -14.09 7.73 15.32
C ASN A 117 -13.91 6.27 15.76
N TYR A 118 -13.35 5.43 14.89
CA TYR A 118 -13.06 4.03 15.21
C TYR A 118 -12.12 3.91 16.42
N LYS A 119 -11.04 4.70 16.46
CA LYS A 119 -10.11 4.76 17.60
C LYS A 119 -10.83 5.14 18.90
N SER A 120 -11.69 6.16 18.85
CA SER A 120 -12.51 6.56 20.01
C SER A 120 -13.38 5.40 20.52
N SER A 121 -14.09 4.71 19.64
CA SER A 121 -14.91 3.55 20.04
C SER A 121 -14.08 2.39 20.57
N CYS A 122 -12.86 2.17 20.06
CA CYS A 122 -11.96 1.15 20.60
C CYS A 122 -11.50 1.51 22.03
N GLU A 123 -11.20 2.77 22.29
CA GLU A 123 -10.87 3.26 23.64
C GLU A 123 -12.03 3.10 24.62
N GLU A 124 -13.28 3.23 24.17
CA GLU A 124 -14.45 2.92 25.00
C GLU A 124 -14.50 1.43 25.39
N VAL A 125 -14.13 0.53 24.47
CA VAL A 125 -14.03 -0.92 24.77
C VAL A 125 -12.96 -1.16 25.83
N PHE A 126 -11.74 -0.64 25.65
CA PHE A 126 -10.67 -0.81 26.63
C PHE A 126 -11.03 -0.21 28.00
N THR A 127 -11.71 0.93 28.01
CA THR A 127 -12.21 1.56 29.24
C THR A 127 -13.23 0.67 29.94
N ALA A 128 -14.18 0.08 29.21
CA ALA A 128 -15.15 -0.85 29.79
C ALA A 128 -14.47 -2.09 30.38
N ILE A 129 -13.46 -2.63 29.71
CA ILE A 129 -12.67 -3.78 30.21
C ILE A 129 -11.92 -3.41 31.49
N SER A 130 -11.27 -2.25 31.54
CA SER A 130 -10.55 -1.79 32.75
C SER A 130 -11.45 -1.63 33.98
N LYS A 131 -12.76 -1.43 33.76
CA LYS A 131 -13.80 -1.35 34.81
C LYS A 131 -14.42 -2.71 35.15
N GLY A 132 -14.04 -3.78 34.46
CA GLY A 132 -14.66 -5.11 34.57
C GLY A 132 -16.02 -5.24 33.89
N GLU A 133 -16.42 -4.27 33.06
CA GLU A 133 -17.71 -4.23 32.36
C GLU A 133 -17.69 -5.05 31.05
N TYR A 134 -17.33 -6.34 31.11
CA TYR A 134 -17.08 -7.18 29.93
C TYR A 134 -18.30 -7.36 28.99
N ASN A 135 -19.52 -7.39 29.53
CA ASN A 135 -20.73 -7.47 28.71
C ASN A 135 -20.90 -6.21 27.86
N ARG A 136 -20.69 -5.04 28.47
CA ARG A 136 -20.72 -3.75 27.77
C ARG A 136 -19.59 -3.64 26.74
N ALA A 137 -18.38 -4.08 27.10
CA ALA A 137 -17.25 -4.14 26.17
C ALA A 137 -17.57 -4.99 24.94
N SER A 138 -18.23 -6.14 25.15
CA SER A 138 -18.66 -7.05 24.08
C SER A 138 -19.76 -6.44 23.21
N GLU A 139 -20.71 -5.70 23.79
CA GLU A 139 -21.75 -4.98 23.02
C GLU A 139 -21.13 -3.93 22.10
N ILE A 140 -20.24 -3.07 22.64
CA ILE A 140 -19.54 -2.04 21.86
C ILE A 140 -18.71 -2.68 20.74
N ALA A 141 -17.96 -3.75 21.05
CA ALA A 141 -17.15 -4.47 20.06
C ALA A 141 -17.99 -5.14 18.96
N ASN A 142 -19.17 -5.66 19.31
CA ASN A 142 -20.09 -6.24 18.33
C ASN A 142 -20.68 -5.18 17.38
N GLU A 143 -20.99 -3.99 17.88
CA GLU A 143 -21.41 -2.87 17.03
C GLU A 143 -20.29 -2.43 16.08
N LEU A 144 -19.04 -2.38 16.57
CA LEU A 144 -17.86 -2.13 15.72
C LEU A 144 -17.73 -3.17 14.59
N TYR A 145 -17.97 -4.45 14.90
CA TYR A 145 -17.92 -5.53 13.90
C TYR A 145 -19.06 -5.45 12.87
N LYS A 146 -20.27 -5.07 13.29
CA LYS A 146 -21.42 -4.90 12.39
C LYS A 146 -21.21 -3.75 11.40
N MET A 147 -20.54 -2.67 11.82
CA MET A 147 -20.19 -1.56 10.93
C MET A 147 -19.18 -1.93 9.83
N GLN A 148 -18.38 -3.00 10.01
CA GLN A 148 -17.47 -3.52 8.99
C GLN A 148 -18.14 -4.45 7.96
N LYS A 149 -19.26 -5.10 8.31
CA LYS A 149 -19.97 -6.07 7.45
C LYS A 149 -20.61 -5.54 6.15
N PRO A 150 -21.15 -4.31 6.04
CA PRO A 150 -21.80 -3.88 4.81
C PRO A 150 -20.83 -3.66 3.63
N ALA A 151 -19.50 -3.65 3.85
CA ALA A 151 -18.51 -3.50 2.78
C ALA A 151 -18.22 -4.81 2.01
N GLU A 152 -18.48 -5.99 2.59
CA GLU A 152 -18.15 -7.28 1.96
C GLU A 152 -19.22 -7.76 0.96
N LYS A 153 -20.50 -7.40 1.17
CA LYS A 153 -21.60 -7.85 0.29
C LYS A 153 -21.58 -7.22 -1.12
N ASN A 154 -20.93 -6.08 -1.30
CA ASN A 154 -20.87 -5.39 -2.59
C ASN A 154 -19.63 -5.75 -3.45
N LEU A 155 -18.71 -6.58 -2.92
CA LEU A 155 -17.51 -7.03 -3.64
C LEU A 155 -17.66 -8.42 -4.27
N ILE A 156 -18.70 -9.18 -3.91
CA ILE A 156 -18.97 -10.54 -4.43
C ILE A 156 -20.14 -10.52 -5.45
N ALA A 157 -20.69 -9.34 -5.76
CA ALA A 157 -21.82 -9.16 -6.67
C ALA A 157 -21.45 -8.47 -8.00
N LYS A 158 -20.17 -8.42 -8.37
CA LYS A 158 -19.70 -7.99 -9.69
C LYS A 158 -18.79 -9.02 -10.33
#